data_AF-A0A7Y5CNP3-F1
#
_entry.id   AF-A0A7Y5CNP3-F1
#
_cell.length_a   1.000
_cell.length_b   1.000
_cell.length_c   1.000
_cell.angle_alpha   90.00
_cell.angle_beta   90.00
_cell.angle_gamma   90.00
#
_symmetry.space_group_name_H-M   'P 1'
#
loop_
_entity.id
_entity.type
_entity.pdbx_description
1 polymer ?
#
loop_
_entity_poly.entity_id
_entity_poly.type
_entity_poly.pdbx_seq_one_letter_code
_entity_poly.pdbx_strand_id
1 'polypeptide(L)'
;MPLPIAHSLMGYTLAESSSVRLTKSFWLDVFILMFLANLPDIDFLPGYLVGRPNLYHHYYTHSVAFAALVGGLAALYFWRKRGRFWPYFAMVFAAVSSHLILDLVTVDEAPPYGMALLWPVTSRFYDIGWDVFGAVHKSDAAHDFFASLFHPANVRVVLIEFMIMLPIAAFVRALRYYSGGWRQARGQRPAQSSRRRAAPVSTSLAAPGWGQARPRTSEENPPPRPATESFEFKPLDLDRPEHRNGHNH
;
A
#
# COMPACT_ATOMS: atom_id res chain seq x y z
N MET A 1 -8.56 13.12 -7.36
CA MET A 1 -8.59 12.30 -6.12
C MET A 1 -9.97 12.28 -5.47
N PRO A 2 -10.46 11.12 -4.99
CA PRO A 2 -11.55 11.03 -4.02
C PRO A 2 -11.21 11.75 -2.70
N LEU A 3 -12.22 11.93 -1.84
CA LEU A 3 -12.00 12.31 -0.45
C LEU A 3 -11.35 11.16 0.33
N PRO A 4 -10.75 11.46 1.51
CA PRO A 4 -10.13 10.47 2.38
C PRO A 4 -11.04 9.31 2.81
N ILE A 5 -12.35 9.39 2.59
CA ILE A 5 -13.32 8.38 3.02
C ILE A 5 -13.18 7.11 2.19
N ALA A 6 -13.11 7.22 0.85
CA ALA A 6 -12.94 6.05 -0.02
C ALA A 6 -11.62 5.32 0.27
N HIS A 7 -10.51 6.05 0.37
CA HIS A 7 -9.19 5.50 0.69
C HIS A 7 -9.17 4.84 2.07
N SER A 8 -9.79 5.46 3.07
CA SER A 8 -9.92 4.89 4.42
C SER A 8 -10.73 3.60 4.43
N LEU A 9 -11.87 3.55 3.72
CA LEU A 9 -12.68 2.34 3.61
C LEU A 9 -11.96 1.21 2.87
N MET A 10 -11.10 1.55 1.91
CA MET A 10 -10.23 0.58 1.26
C MET A 10 -9.15 0.05 2.22
N GLY A 11 -8.53 0.91 3.02
CA GLY A 11 -7.63 0.51 4.11
C GLY A 11 -8.29 -0.43 5.12
N TYR A 12 -9.53 -0.14 5.53
CA TYR A 12 -10.34 -1.02 6.38
C TYR A 12 -10.60 -2.38 5.70
N THR A 13 -10.98 -2.37 4.42
CA THR A 13 -11.25 -3.59 3.63
C THR A 13 -10.01 -4.48 3.53
N LEU A 14 -8.84 -3.88 3.35
CA LEU A 14 -7.56 -4.59 3.34
C LEU A 14 -7.22 -5.17 4.72
N ALA A 15 -7.46 -4.42 5.80
CA ALA A 15 -7.28 -4.92 7.16
C ALA A 15 -8.17 -6.12 7.49
N GLU A 16 -9.42 -6.10 7.00
CA GLU A 16 -10.34 -7.22 7.07
C GLU A 16 -9.77 -8.39 6.27
N SER A 17 -9.44 -8.23 4.98
CA SER A 17 -8.98 -9.31 4.10
C SER A 17 -7.64 -9.95 4.50
N SER A 18 -6.78 -9.22 5.22
CA SER A 18 -5.39 -9.64 5.44
C SER A 18 -5.26 -10.93 6.25
N SER A 19 -4.33 -11.78 5.80
CA SER A 19 -3.96 -13.03 6.47
C SER A 19 -2.90 -12.83 7.56
N VAL A 20 -2.30 -11.64 7.63
CA VAL A 20 -1.29 -11.27 8.62
C VAL A 20 -1.75 -10.06 9.43
N ARG A 21 -1.19 -9.91 10.62
CA ARG A 21 -1.46 -8.77 11.51
C ARG A 21 -0.22 -7.93 11.66
N LEU A 22 -0.34 -6.60 11.59
CA LEU A 22 0.77 -5.69 11.87
C LEU A 22 1.07 -5.70 13.37
N THR A 23 0.03 -5.65 14.18
CA THR A 23 0.09 -5.53 15.64
C THR A 23 -0.68 -6.67 16.31
N LYS A 24 -0.83 -6.61 17.63
CA LYS A 24 -1.69 -7.54 18.38
C LYS A 24 -3.17 -7.11 18.36
N SER A 25 -3.46 -5.87 17.97
CA SER A 25 -4.80 -5.29 17.97
C SER A 25 -5.31 -5.15 16.54
N PHE A 26 -6.45 -5.77 16.25
CA PHE A 26 -7.10 -5.63 14.95
C PHE A 26 -7.42 -4.16 14.62
N TRP A 27 -7.95 -3.42 15.59
CA TRP A 27 -8.32 -2.02 15.40
C TRP A 27 -7.10 -1.13 15.13
N LEU A 28 -5.96 -1.44 15.76
CA LEU A 28 -4.73 -0.71 15.47
C LEU A 28 -4.23 -1.00 14.05
N ASP A 29 -4.36 -2.25 13.57
CA ASP A 29 -4.05 -2.57 12.18
C ASP A 29 -4.98 -1.83 11.20
N VAL A 30 -6.27 -1.72 11.52
CA VAL A 30 -7.25 -0.92 10.75
C VAL A 30 -6.79 0.54 10.68
N PHE A 31 -6.49 1.17 11.82
CA PHE A 31 -6.03 2.57 11.84
C PHE A 31 -4.74 2.75 11.03
N ILE A 32 -3.77 1.85 11.17
CA ILE A 32 -2.51 1.92 10.41
C ILE A 32 -2.79 1.78 8.91
N LEU A 33 -3.66 0.86 8.49
CA LEU A 33 -3.94 0.65 7.07
C LEU A 33 -4.81 1.75 6.47
N MET A 34 -5.74 2.33 7.24
CA MET A 34 -6.45 3.56 6.85
C MET A 34 -5.46 4.71 6.62
N PHE A 35 -4.52 4.91 7.55
CA PHE A 35 -3.50 5.93 7.41
C PHE A 35 -2.59 5.69 6.20
N LEU A 36 -2.11 4.45 6.02
CA LEU A 36 -1.28 4.08 4.86
C LEU A 36 -2.01 4.25 3.53
N ALA A 37 -3.31 3.98 3.51
CA ALA A 37 -4.13 4.17 2.31
C ALA A 37 -4.33 5.64 1.93
N ASN A 38 -4.11 6.59 2.86
CA ASN A 38 -4.14 8.04 2.59
C ASN A 38 -2.72 8.65 2.57
N LEU A 39 -1.67 7.82 2.72
CA LEU A 39 -0.31 8.30 2.84
C LEU A 39 0.16 9.11 1.61
N PRO A 40 -0.26 8.78 0.36
CA PRO A 40 0.16 9.57 -0.81
C PRO A 40 -0.20 11.05 -0.71
N ASP A 41 -1.35 11.41 -0.14
CA ASP A 41 -1.83 12.78 0.06
C ASP A 41 -1.03 13.59 1.08
N ILE A 42 0.00 13.00 1.71
CA ILE A 42 0.93 13.78 2.55
C ILE A 42 1.68 14.85 1.74
N ASP A 43 1.68 14.74 0.41
CA ASP A 43 2.24 15.74 -0.50
C ASP A 43 1.48 17.08 -0.52
N PHE A 44 0.27 17.16 0.07
CA PHE A 44 -0.39 18.43 0.38
C PHE A 44 0.36 19.24 1.43
N LEU A 45 1.08 18.60 2.36
CA LEU A 45 1.65 19.26 3.52
C LEU A 45 2.73 20.31 3.13
N PRO A 46 3.74 19.98 2.28
CA PRO A 46 4.68 20.99 1.82
C PRO A 46 4.01 22.15 1.09
N GLY A 47 2.97 21.89 0.30
CA GLY A 47 2.20 22.92 -0.41
C GLY A 47 1.45 23.83 0.57
N TYR A 48 0.82 23.23 1.57
CA TYR A 48 0.08 23.95 2.61
C TYR A 48 0.99 24.90 3.39
N LEU A 49 2.22 24.47 3.73
CA LEU A 49 3.21 25.30 4.45
C LEU A 49 3.65 26.53 3.65
N VAL A 50 3.60 26.49 2.31
CA VAL A 50 3.91 27.64 1.45
C VAL A 50 2.67 28.39 0.96
N GLY A 51 1.50 28.07 1.51
CA GLY A 51 0.24 28.75 1.21
C GLY A 51 -0.49 28.23 -0.04
N ARG A 52 0.03 27.19 -0.71
CA ARG A 52 -0.49 26.59 -1.95
C ARG A 52 -0.60 25.07 -1.84
N PRO A 53 -1.65 24.53 -1.17
CA PRO A 53 -1.77 23.10 -0.87
C PRO A 53 -1.63 22.20 -2.10
N ASN A 54 -2.25 22.54 -3.22
CA ASN A 54 -2.23 21.71 -4.43
C ASN A 54 -0.88 21.71 -5.18
N LEU A 55 0.13 22.49 -4.74
CA LEU A 55 1.37 22.72 -5.50
C LEU A 55 2.18 21.45 -5.80
N TYR A 56 2.27 20.53 -4.82
CA TYR A 56 3.06 19.30 -4.92
C TYR A 56 2.22 18.04 -4.96
N HIS A 57 0.90 18.21 -5.08
CA HIS A 57 -0.03 17.11 -5.11
C HIS A 57 0.04 16.36 -6.45
N HIS A 58 -0.08 15.02 -6.43
CA HIS A 58 0.03 14.12 -7.59
C HIS A 58 1.44 13.89 -8.18
N TYR A 59 2.49 14.36 -7.49
CA TYR A 59 3.87 14.14 -7.93
C TYR A 59 4.44 12.84 -7.33
N TYR A 60 5.45 12.95 -6.46
CA TYR A 60 6.32 11.83 -6.12
C TYR A 60 5.64 10.73 -5.29
N THR A 61 4.77 11.11 -4.36
CA THR A 61 4.07 10.17 -3.47
C THR A 61 2.98 9.38 -4.21
N HIS A 62 2.48 9.92 -5.31
CA HIS A 62 1.49 9.29 -6.20
C HIS A 62 2.16 8.40 -7.25
N SER A 63 3.10 7.56 -6.81
CA SER A 63 3.87 6.68 -7.69
C SER A 63 3.95 5.24 -7.17
N VAL A 64 4.02 4.29 -8.10
CA VAL A 64 4.20 2.86 -7.77
C VAL A 64 5.52 2.63 -7.04
N ALA A 65 6.57 3.41 -7.36
CA ALA A 65 7.84 3.33 -6.66
C ALA A 65 7.72 3.78 -5.20
N PHE A 66 6.96 4.84 -4.91
CA PHE A 66 6.67 5.25 -3.54
C PHE A 66 5.91 4.16 -2.77
N ALA A 67 4.87 3.57 -3.38
CA ALA A 67 4.15 2.45 -2.79
C ALA A 67 5.07 1.24 -2.49
N ALA A 68 5.97 0.91 -3.42
CA ALA A 68 6.96 -0.16 -3.26
C ALA A 68 7.99 0.15 -2.16
N LEU A 69 8.42 1.42 -2.04
CA LEU A 69 9.33 1.86 -0.99
C LEU A 69 8.69 1.70 0.39
N VAL A 70 7.47 2.21 0.59
CA VAL A 70 6.75 2.10 1.87
C VAL A 70 6.49 0.63 2.22
N GLY A 71 6.04 -0.17 1.25
CA GLY A 71 5.87 -1.61 1.41
C GLY A 71 7.18 -2.32 1.77
N GLY A 72 8.28 -1.96 1.12
CA GLY A 72 9.61 -2.51 1.37
C GLY A 72 10.14 -2.20 2.77
N LEU A 73 9.97 -0.95 3.24
CA LEU A 73 10.35 -0.54 4.59
C LEU A 73 9.58 -1.31 5.65
N ALA A 74 8.25 -1.43 5.49
CA ALA A 74 7.43 -2.22 6.40
C ALA A 74 7.84 -3.70 6.39
N ALA A 75 8.05 -4.28 5.20
CA ALA A 75 8.45 -5.67 5.04
C ALA A 75 9.83 -5.95 5.65
N LEU A 76 10.79 -5.04 5.53
CA LEU A 76 12.11 -5.15 6.15
C LEU A 76 12.00 -5.16 7.68
N TYR A 77 11.19 -4.27 8.25
CA TYR A 77 10.92 -4.22 9.68
C TYR A 77 10.31 -5.54 10.19
N PHE A 78 9.29 -6.07 9.50
CA PHE A 78 8.66 -7.33 9.90
C PHE A 78 9.49 -8.57 9.58
N TRP A 79 10.35 -8.52 8.57
CA TRP A 79 11.33 -9.58 8.32
C TRP A 79 12.29 -9.70 9.51
N ARG A 80 12.81 -8.58 10.03
CA ARG A 80 13.67 -8.59 11.22
C ARG A 80 12.97 -9.11 12.47
N LYS A 81 11.67 -8.85 12.64
CA LYS A 81 10.91 -9.27 13.83
C LYS A 81 10.29 -10.66 13.75
N ARG A 82 9.95 -11.12 12.54
CA ARG A 82 9.08 -12.30 12.32
C ARG A 82 9.54 -13.21 11.17
N GLY A 83 10.64 -12.91 10.50
CA GLY A 83 11.22 -13.73 9.43
C GLY A 83 10.39 -13.81 8.15
N ARG A 84 9.37 -12.96 7.98
CA ARG A 84 8.46 -12.98 6.82
C ARG A 84 8.46 -11.61 6.15
N PHE A 85 8.88 -11.55 4.89
CA PHE A 85 8.94 -10.31 4.10
C PHE A 85 7.65 -10.13 3.28
N TRP A 86 7.40 -11.06 2.35
CA TRP A 86 6.37 -10.93 1.32
C TRP A 86 4.95 -10.63 1.81
N PRO A 87 4.42 -11.25 2.87
CA PRO A 87 3.06 -10.94 3.34
C PRO A 87 2.89 -9.49 3.81
N TYR A 88 3.93 -8.92 4.42
CA TYR A 88 3.89 -7.53 4.91
C TYR A 88 4.14 -6.55 3.78
N PHE A 89 5.04 -6.89 2.85
CA PHE A 89 5.23 -6.13 1.61
C PHE A 89 3.90 -6.03 0.87
N ALA A 90 3.27 -7.17 0.56
CA ALA A 90 2.03 -7.20 -0.21
C ALA A 90 0.89 -6.44 0.47
N MET A 91 0.73 -6.58 1.79
CA MET A 91 -0.33 -5.88 2.53
C MET A 91 -0.14 -4.36 2.52
N VAL A 92 1.07 -3.86 2.79
CA VAL A 92 1.33 -2.41 2.83
C VAL A 92 1.38 -1.83 1.42
N PHE A 93 2.02 -2.53 0.47
CA PHE A 93 2.02 -2.15 -0.94
C PHE A 93 0.59 -2.06 -1.49
N ALA A 94 -0.27 -3.04 -1.18
CA ALA A 94 -1.68 -3.00 -1.59
C ALA A 94 -2.43 -1.82 -0.97
N ALA A 95 -2.18 -1.49 0.31
CA ALA A 95 -2.80 -0.34 0.96
C ALA A 95 -2.43 0.97 0.27
N VAL A 96 -1.15 1.23 0.05
CA VAL A 96 -0.70 2.47 -0.62
C VAL A 96 -1.11 2.48 -2.09
N SER A 97 -0.99 1.36 -2.80
CA SER A 97 -1.37 1.28 -4.23
C SER A 97 -2.88 1.41 -4.44
N SER A 98 -3.69 1.05 -3.44
CA SER A 98 -5.14 1.24 -3.52
C SER A 98 -5.52 2.71 -3.65
N HIS A 99 -4.73 3.62 -3.07
CA HIS A 99 -4.86 5.05 -3.28
C HIS A 99 -4.71 5.42 -4.76
N LEU A 100 -3.59 4.97 -5.35
CA LEU A 100 -3.27 5.22 -6.76
C LEU A 100 -4.37 4.71 -7.68
N ILE A 101 -4.90 3.51 -7.42
CA ILE A 101 -5.98 2.93 -8.23
C ILE A 101 -7.25 3.76 -8.13
N LEU A 102 -7.61 4.24 -6.94
CA LEU A 102 -8.80 5.07 -6.75
C LEU A 102 -8.65 6.44 -7.41
N ASP A 103 -7.45 7.02 -7.38
CA ASP A 103 -7.17 8.27 -8.08
C ASP A 103 -7.21 8.10 -9.60
N LEU A 104 -6.71 7.00 -10.16
CA LEU A 104 -6.78 6.74 -11.61
C LEU A 104 -8.21 6.64 -12.15
N VAL A 105 -9.18 6.27 -11.31
CA VAL A 105 -10.60 6.14 -11.71
C VAL A 105 -11.43 7.34 -11.28
N THR A 106 -10.77 8.44 -10.92
CA THR A 106 -11.40 9.70 -10.58
C THR A 106 -10.87 10.77 -11.52
N VAL A 107 -11.77 11.58 -12.09
CA VAL A 107 -11.34 12.69 -12.94
C VAL A 107 -10.77 13.80 -12.06
N ASP A 108 -9.63 14.33 -12.48
CA ASP A 108 -9.11 15.58 -11.95
C ASP A 108 -9.62 16.75 -12.77
N GLU A 109 -10.28 17.70 -12.12
CA GLU A 109 -10.75 18.94 -12.77
C GLU A 109 -9.72 20.07 -12.68
N ALA A 110 -8.62 19.88 -11.94
CA ALA A 110 -7.57 20.87 -11.76
C ALA A 110 -6.21 20.34 -12.24
N PRO A 111 -5.41 21.15 -12.97
CA PRO A 111 -4.08 20.75 -13.40
C PRO A 111 -3.09 20.63 -12.21
N PRO A 112 -2.09 19.73 -12.29
CA PRO A 112 -1.85 18.77 -13.38
C PRO A 112 -2.87 17.62 -13.38
N TYR A 113 -3.35 17.26 -14.58
CA TYR A 113 -4.33 16.18 -14.76
C TYR A 113 -3.68 14.80 -14.56
N GLY A 114 -4.25 13.99 -13.67
CA GLY A 114 -3.73 12.67 -13.34
C GLY A 114 -2.55 12.75 -12.37
N MET A 115 -1.71 11.70 -12.38
CA MET A 115 -0.58 11.61 -11.45
C MET A 115 0.69 10.98 -12.05
N ALA A 116 1.84 11.24 -11.43
CA ALA A 116 3.14 10.72 -11.83
C ALA A 116 3.34 9.22 -11.45
N LEU A 117 2.42 8.37 -11.93
CA LEU A 117 2.30 6.95 -11.55
C LEU A 117 3.61 6.15 -11.68
N LEU A 118 4.40 6.43 -12.72
CA LEU A 118 5.64 5.71 -13.05
C LEU A 118 6.92 6.44 -12.62
N TRP A 119 6.82 7.47 -11.78
CA TRP A 119 8.01 8.05 -11.15
C TRP A 119 8.74 6.97 -10.32
N PRO A 120 10.10 6.93 -10.31
CA PRO A 120 11.07 7.85 -10.91
C PRO A 120 11.50 7.49 -12.34
N VAL A 121 10.89 6.50 -12.98
CA VAL A 121 11.26 6.07 -14.34
C VAL A 121 10.88 7.14 -15.38
N THR A 122 9.76 7.83 -15.16
CA THR A 122 9.29 8.93 -16.01
C THR A 122 8.51 9.94 -15.19
N SER A 123 8.53 11.20 -15.62
CA SER A 123 7.76 12.30 -15.04
C SER A 123 6.41 12.54 -15.75
N ARG A 124 5.95 11.58 -16.56
CA ARG A 124 4.66 11.68 -17.25
C ARG A 124 3.50 11.48 -16.27
N PHE A 125 2.45 12.26 -16.48
CA PHE A 125 1.19 12.13 -15.75
C PHE A 125 0.27 11.14 -16.48
N TYR A 126 -0.44 10.32 -15.71
CA TYR A 126 -1.36 9.30 -16.19
C TYR A 126 -2.74 9.52 -15.59
N ASP A 127 -3.76 9.45 -16.44
CA ASP A 127 -5.18 9.51 -16.12
C ASP A 127 -5.94 8.56 -17.06
N ILE A 128 -6.97 7.88 -16.57
CA ILE A 128 -7.84 6.97 -17.34
C ILE A 128 -9.08 7.73 -17.85
N GLY A 129 -9.38 8.92 -17.31
CA GLY A 129 -10.49 9.78 -17.73
C GLY A 129 -11.87 9.24 -17.34
N TRP A 130 -11.92 8.36 -16.33
CA TRP A 130 -13.18 7.86 -15.77
C TRP A 130 -13.54 8.64 -14.52
N ASP A 131 -14.77 9.13 -14.45
CA ASP A 131 -15.27 9.87 -13.29
C ASP A 131 -16.19 8.98 -12.43
N VAL A 132 -15.59 8.10 -11.62
CA VAL A 132 -16.36 7.19 -10.76
C VAL A 132 -16.86 7.90 -9.49
N PHE A 133 -16.04 8.77 -8.90
CA PHE A 133 -16.30 9.38 -7.60
C PHE A 133 -16.78 10.83 -7.65
N GLY A 134 -16.61 11.51 -8.79
CA GLY A 134 -16.87 12.94 -8.93
C GLY A 134 -15.67 13.80 -8.52
N ALA A 135 -15.64 15.03 -9.02
CA ALA A 135 -14.64 16.00 -8.63
C ALA A 135 -14.92 16.63 -7.26
N VAL A 136 -13.86 16.74 -6.46
CA VAL A 136 -13.90 17.38 -5.14
C VAL A 136 -13.65 18.87 -5.29
N HIS A 137 -14.53 19.68 -4.70
CA HIS A 137 -14.30 21.10 -4.53
C HIS A 137 -13.27 21.33 -3.42
N LYS A 138 -12.10 21.86 -3.78
CA LYS A 138 -11.00 22.19 -2.87
C LYS A 138 -10.34 23.52 -3.26
N SER A 139 -9.97 24.34 -2.29
CA SER A 139 -9.30 25.62 -2.52
C SER A 139 -7.83 25.44 -2.89
N ASP A 140 -7.28 26.38 -3.67
CA ASP A 140 -5.86 26.51 -3.94
C ASP A 140 -5.09 27.27 -2.86
N ALA A 141 -5.79 27.89 -1.90
CA ALA A 141 -5.17 28.67 -0.84
C ALA A 141 -5.23 27.92 0.50
N ALA A 142 -4.15 28.01 1.28
CA ALA A 142 -4.06 27.27 2.54
C ALA A 142 -5.09 27.73 3.60
N HIS A 143 -5.49 29.00 3.59
CA HIS A 143 -6.34 29.58 4.63
C HIS A 143 -7.79 29.06 4.63
N ASP A 144 -8.28 28.60 3.48
CA ASP A 144 -9.63 28.09 3.28
C ASP A 144 -9.64 26.64 2.77
N PHE A 145 -8.48 26.02 2.53
CA PHE A 145 -8.34 24.63 2.08
C PHE A 145 -9.24 23.65 2.85
N PHE A 146 -9.09 23.55 4.17
CA PHE A 146 -9.90 22.62 4.96
C PHE A 146 -11.38 23.00 4.99
N ALA A 147 -11.70 24.30 5.02
CA ALA A 147 -13.09 24.76 4.99
C ALA A 147 -13.77 24.40 3.67
N SER A 148 -13.05 24.49 2.55
CA SER A 148 -13.55 24.13 1.21
C SER A 148 -13.90 22.64 1.10
N LEU A 149 -13.26 21.76 1.88
CA LEU A 149 -13.60 20.33 1.90
C LEU A 149 -15.01 20.07 2.45
N PHE A 150 -15.53 20.95 3.31
CA PHE A 150 -16.90 20.87 3.85
C PHE A 150 -17.94 21.58 2.96
N HIS A 151 -17.56 22.01 1.75
CA HIS A 151 -18.47 22.65 0.84
C HIS A 151 -19.64 21.70 0.48
N PRO A 152 -20.90 22.18 0.39
CA PRO A 152 -22.06 21.34 0.08
C PRO A 152 -21.93 20.50 -1.20
N ALA A 153 -21.14 20.98 -2.18
CA ALA A 153 -20.85 20.22 -3.39
C ALA A 153 -20.18 18.86 -3.09
N ASN A 154 -19.37 18.77 -2.04
CA ASN A 154 -18.65 17.56 -1.66
C ASN A 154 -19.54 16.53 -0.97
N VAL A 155 -20.73 16.91 -0.48
CA VAL A 155 -21.68 15.97 0.12
C VAL A 155 -22.08 14.88 -0.88
N ARG A 156 -22.26 15.25 -2.15
CA ARG A 156 -22.56 14.28 -3.22
C ARG A 156 -21.41 13.28 -3.38
N VAL A 157 -20.17 13.75 -3.39
CA VAL A 157 -18.97 12.91 -3.50
C VAL A 157 -18.87 11.95 -2.32
N VAL A 158 -19.03 12.44 -1.08
CA VAL A 158 -19.07 11.61 0.14
C VAL A 158 -20.10 10.49 0.03
N LEU A 159 -21.32 10.80 -0.43
CA LEU A 159 -22.38 9.81 -0.58
C LEU A 159 -22.02 8.74 -1.62
N ILE A 160 -21.43 9.14 -2.75
CA ILE A 160 -20.98 8.22 -3.80
C ILE A 160 -19.87 7.30 -3.26
N GLU A 161 -18.88 7.85 -2.56
CA GLU A 161 -17.80 7.08 -1.94
C GLU A 161 -18.33 6.02 -0.98
N PHE A 162 -19.26 6.39 -0.08
CA PHE A 162 -19.91 5.42 0.80
C PHE A 162 -20.71 4.38 0.03
N MET A 163 -21.50 4.81 -0.97
CA MET A 163 -22.35 3.93 -1.76
C MET A 163 -21.53 2.87 -2.51
N ILE A 164 -20.31 3.20 -2.97
CA ILE A 164 -19.42 2.29 -3.68
C ILE A 164 -18.60 1.44 -2.70
N MET A 165 -17.99 2.06 -1.68
CA MET A 165 -17.01 1.39 -0.82
C MET A 165 -17.62 0.53 0.28
N LEU A 166 -18.79 0.90 0.83
CA LEU A 166 -19.41 0.10 1.88
C LEU A 166 -19.84 -1.30 1.40
N PRO A 167 -20.47 -1.47 0.22
CA PRO A 167 -20.78 -2.81 -0.30
C PRO A 167 -19.53 -3.67 -0.50
N ILE A 168 -18.43 -3.09 -0.98
CA ILE A 168 -17.15 -3.79 -1.17
C ILE A 168 -16.62 -4.27 0.20
N ALA A 169 -16.56 -3.39 1.18
CA ALA A 169 -16.11 -3.73 2.53
C ALA A 169 -17.00 -4.80 3.18
N ALA A 170 -18.32 -4.65 3.07
CA ALA A 170 -19.30 -5.60 3.59
C ALA A 170 -19.18 -6.98 2.91
N PHE A 171 -18.99 -7.01 1.59
CA PHE A 171 -18.79 -8.24 0.83
C PHE A 171 -17.53 -8.98 1.26
N VAL A 172 -16.40 -8.28 1.38
CA VAL A 172 -15.14 -8.88 1.87
C VAL A 172 -15.31 -9.43 3.28
N ARG A 173 -15.95 -8.68 4.18
CA ARG A 173 -16.23 -9.13 5.55
C ARG A 173 -17.13 -10.37 5.56
N ALA A 174 -18.18 -10.40 4.74
CA ALA A 174 -19.06 -11.56 4.60
C ALA A 174 -18.29 -12.79 4.10
N LEU A 175 -17.47 -12.66 3.06
CA LEU A 175 -16.63 -13.75 2.55
C LEU A 175 -15.71 -14.32 3.64
N ARG A 176 -15.10 -13.46 4.46
CA ARG A 176 -14.28 -13.92 5.59
C ARG A 176 -15.08 -14.66 6.64
N TYR A 177 -16.24 -14.12 7.03
CA TYR A 177 -17.13 -14.76 8.00
C TYR A 177 -17.52 -16.17 7.55
N TYR A 178 -17.98 -16.32 6.31
CA TYR A 178 -18.34 -17.62 5.76
C TYR A 178 -17.12 -18.54 5.62
N SER A 179 -15.99 -18.07 5.08
CA SER A 179 -14.78 -18.90 4.93
C SER A 179 -14.20 -19.39 6.27
N GLY A 180 -14.37 -18.62 7.35
CA GLY A 180 -13.98 -19.02 8.71
C GLY A 180 -14.84 -20.16 9.26
N GLY A 181 -16.16 -20.08 9.08
CA GLY A 181 -17.09 -21.16 9.44
C GLY A 181 -16.81 -22.46 8.67
N TRP A 182 -16.47 -22.36 7.39
CA TRP A 182 -16.11 -23.51 6.55
C TRP A 182 -14.81 -24.20 6.99
N ARG A 183 -13.80 -23.45 7.45
CA ARG A 183 -12.54 -24.04 7.97
C ARG A 183 -12.75 -24.75 9.30
N GLN A 184 -13.60 -24.21 10.17
CA GLN A 184 -13.90 -24.80 11.47
C GLN A 184 -14.74 -26.08 11.34
N ALA A 185 -15.72 -26.10 10.43
CA ALA A 185 -16.51 -27.30 10.13
C ALA A 185 -15.67 -28.45 9.53
N ARG A 186 -14.64 -28.15 8.73
CA ARG A 186 -13.77 -29.17 8.11
C ARG A 186 -12.69 -29.70 9.08
N GLY A 187 -12.34 -28.94 10.11
CA GLY A 187 -11.41 -29.35 11.18
C GLY A 187 -12.03 -30.26 12.24
N GLN A 188 -13.36 -30.37 12.29
CA GLN A 188 -14.10 -31.27 13.17
C GLN A 188 -14.45 -32.62 12.50
N ARG A 189 -13.59 -33.14 11.61
CA ARG A 189 -13.68 -34.58 11.30
C ARG A 189 -13.26 -35.33 12.56
N PRO A 190 -14.14 -36.11 13.21
CA PRO A 190 -13.78 -36.82 14.42
C PRO A 190 -12.60 -37.71 14.10
N ALA A 191 -11.48 -37.49 14.80
CA ALA A 191 -10.34 -38.38 14.78
C ALA A 191 -10.87 -39.77 15.16
N GLN A 192 -11.05 -40.62 14.16
CA GLN A 192 -11.37 -42.01 14.40
C GLN A 192 -10.26 -42.56 15.27
N SER A 193 -10.69 -42.97 16.45
CA SER A 193 -9.95 -43.66 17.47
C SER A 193 -9.20 -44.87 16.89
N SER A 194 -7.93 -44.71 16.56
CA SER A 194 -7.01 -45.85 16.50
C SER A 194 -6.12 -45.81 17.74
N ARG A 195 -6.74 -46.23 18.85
CA ARG A 195 -6.04 -46.72 20.04
C ARG A 195 -5.15 -47.89 19.59
N ARG A 196 -3.86 -47.66 19.42
CA ARG A 196 -2.85 -48.72 19.50
C ARG A 196 -1.71 -48.25 20.39
N ARG A 197 -1.75 -48.76 21.63
CA ARG A 197 -0.61 -48.83 22.53
C ARG A 197 0.50 -49.64 21.86
N ALA A 198 1.72 -49.11 21.84
CA ALA A 198 2.94 -49.89 21.94
C ALA A 198 4.02 -49.03 22.60
N ALA A 199 4.73 -49.64 23.54
CA ALA A 199 5.62 -49.06 24.55
C ALA A 199 7.00 -48.64 23.96
N PRO A 200 7.85 -47.94 24.74
CA PRO A 200 9.11 -47.40 24.27
C PRO A 200 10.21 -48.47 24.27
N VAL A 201 11.03 -48.50 23.22
CA VAL A 201 12.30 -49.23 23.22
C VAL A 201 13.44 -48.21 23.35
N SER A 202 14.18 -48.34 24.44
CA SER A 202 15.40 -47.62 24.77
C SER A 202 16.64 -48.35 24.26
N THR A 203 17.49 -47.64 23.50
CA THR A 203 18.92 -47.96 23.26
C THR A 203 19.52 -46.66 22.70
N SER A 204 20.25 -45.82 23.42
CA SER A 204 21.53 -45.96 24.13
C SER A 204 22.74 -46.27 23.24
N LEU A 205 23.66 -45.29 23.22
CA LEU A 205 25.12 -45.34 22.99
C LEU A 205 25.67 -45.59 21.57
N ALA A 206 26.31 -44.58 20.99
CA ALA A 206 27.78 -44.43 20.94
C ALA A 206 28.26 -43.64 19.70
N ALA A 207 28.91 -42.50 19.93
CA ALA A 207 30.00 -41.98 19.08
C ALA A 207 31.28 -42.72 19.50
N PRO A 208 32.32 -42.93 18.64
CA PRO A 208 33.14 -41.82 18.12
C PRO A 208 33.75 -42.07 16.71
N GLY A 209 34.28 -41.01 16.08
CA GLY A 209 35.06 -41.19 14.85
C GLY A 209 35.66 -39.90 14.31
N TRP A 210 36.82 -39.53 14.86
CA TRP A 210 37.73 -38.54 14.28
C TRP A 210 38.22 -39.00 12.90
N GLY A 211 38.31 -38.09 11.93
CA GLY A 211 38.80 -38.46 10.60
C GLY A 211 39.00 -37.30 9.61
N GLN A 212 40.10 -36.59 9.80
CA GLN A 212 40.99 -36.04 8.76
C GLN A 212 40.53 -34.93 7.79
N ALA A 213 41.32 -33.85 7.89
CA ALA A 213 41.61 -32.81 6.92
C ALA A 213 41.80 -33.26 5.46
N ARG A 214 41.45 -32.37 4.52
CA ARG A 214 42.39 -31.83 3.52
C ARG A 214 41.84 -30.57 2.79
N PRO A 215 42.72 -29.70 2.27
CA PRO A 215 42.38 -28.43 1.64
C PRO A 215 42.40 -28.51 0.10
N ARG A 216 41.72 -27.56 -0.58
CA ARG A 216 41.95 -27.07 -1.97
C ARG A 216 40.94 -25.93 -2.23
N THR A 217 41.36 -24.66 -2.25
CA THR A 217 41.86 -23.88 -3.41
C THR A 217 40.95 -23.91 -4.63
N SER A 218 40.18 -22.84 -4.81
CA SER A 218 39.93 -22.20 -6.10
C SER A 218 39.41 -20.79 -5.85
N GLU A 219 40.33 -19.84 -5.99
CA GLU A 219 40.08 -18.41 -6.13
C GLU A 219 39.23 -18.21 -7.39
N GLU A 220 37.93 -17.97 -7.21
CA GLU A 220 37.03 -17.60 -8.31
C GLU A 220 37.00 -16.07 -8.39
N ASN A 221 37.54 -15.53 -9.48
CA ASN A 221 37.48 -14.11 -9.79
C ASN A 221 36.01 -13.66 -9.88
N PRO A 222 35.61 -12.58 -9.18
CA PRO A 222 34.27 -12.03 -9.34
C PRO A 222 34.10 -11.45 -10.75
N PRO A 223 32.92 -11.58 -11.36
CA PRO A 223 32.63 -11.01 -12.68
C PRO A 223 32.73 -9.48 -12.66
N PRO A 224 33.05 -8.85 -13.82
CA PRO A 224 33.14 -7.40 -13.93
C PRO A 224 31.80 -6.75 -13.57
N ARG A 225 31.88 -5.70 -12.73
CA ARG A 225 30.71 -4.89 -12.36
C ARG A 225 30.13 -4.23 -13.62
N PRO A 226 28.81 -4.29 -13.85
CA PRO A 226 28.18 -3.53 -14.92
C PRO A 226 28.42 -2.03 -14.68
N ALA A 227 28.68 -1.31 -15.78
CA ALA A 227 28.86 0.13 -15.77
C ALA A 227 27.68 0.79 -15.06
N THR A 228 27.98 1.60 -14.05
CA THR A 228 27.01 2.50 -13.42
C THR A 228 26.62 3.55 -14.45
N GLU A 229 25.52 3.33 -15.17
CA GLU A 229 24.78 4.43 -15.78
C GLU A 229 24.33 5.32 -14.63
N SER A 230 24.95 6.48 -14.52
CA SER A 230 24.51 7.55 -13.63
C SER A 230 23.10 7.94 -14.06
N PHE A 231 22.11 7.56 -13.26
CA PHE A 231 20.75 8.05 -13.37
C PHE A 231 20.79 9.56 -13.14
N GLU A 232 20.86 10.34 -14.21
CA GLU A 232 20.88 11.79 -14.16
C GLU A 232 19.49 12.26 -13.76
N PHE A 233 19.36 12.66 -12.50
CA PHE A 233 18.13 13.18 -11.94
C PHE A 233 17.87 14.56 -12.57
N LYS A 234 17.07 14.62 -13.63
CA LYS A 234 16.60 15.91 -14.17
C LYS A 234 15.64 16.52 -13.14
N PRO A 235 15.98 17.66 -12.50
CA PRO A 235 15.04 18.34 -11.62
C PRO A 235 13.80 18.75 -12.43
N LEU A 236 12.64 18.56 -11.82
CA LEU A 236 11.37 18.96 -12.41
C LEU A 236 11.35 20.49 -12.53
N ASP A 237 11.19 20.99 -13.75
CA ASP A 237 11.08 22.41 -14.04
C ASP A 237 9.65 22.87 -13.77
N LEU A 238 9.42 23.36 -12.55
CA LEU A 238 8.11 23.84 -12.07
C LEU A 238 7.67 25.15 -12.75
N ASP A 239 8.54 25.80 -13.54
CA ASP A 239 8.24 27.07 -14.20
C ASP A 239 7.61 26.89 -15.60
N ARG A 240 7.38 25.65 -16.05
CA ARG A 240 6.76 25.42 -17.35
C ARG A 240 5.28 25.87 -17.38
N PRO A 241 4.83 26.51 -18.47
CA PRO A 241 3.49 27.09 -18.58
C PRO A 241 2.36 26.05 -18.51
N GLU A 242 2.65 24.77 -18.80
CA GLU A 242 1.73 23.63 -18.64
C GLU A 242 1.31 23.38 -17.17
N HIS A 243 2.04 23.94 -16.20
CA HIS A 243 1.71 23.88 -14.76
C HIS A 243 1.09 25.18 -14.23
N ARG A 244 0.83 26.19 -15.08
CA ARG A 244 0.52 27.56 -14.64
C ARG A 244 -0.94 28.00 -14.81
N ASN A 245 -1.79 27.23 -15.48
CA ASN A 245 -3.11 27.71 -15.88
C ASN A 245 -4.26 27.05 -15.12
N GLY A 246 -4.51 27.54 -13.89
CA GLY A 246 -5.82 27.52 -13.24
C GLY A 246 -6.67 28.70 -13.72
N HIS A 247 -7.13 28.67 -14.97
CA HIS A 247 -8.14 29.61 -15.47
C HIS A 247 -9.39 28.85 -15.92
N ASN A 248 -10.36 28.88 -15.01
CA ASN A 248 -11.81 28.78 -15.17
C ASN A 248 -12.33 28.60 -16.60
N HIS A 249 -13.01 27.48 -16.82
CA HIS A 249 -14.27 27.45 -17.56
C HIS A 249 -15.28 26.56 -16.85
#